data_AF-A0AA35M664-F1
#
_entry.id   AF-A0AA35M664-F1
#
_cell.length_a   1.000
_cell.length_b   1.000
_cell.length_c   1.000
_cell.angle_alpha   90.00
_cell.angle_beta   90.00
_cell.angle_gamma   90.00
#
_symmetry.space_group_name_H-M   'P 1'
#
loop_
_entity.id
_entity.type
_entity.pdbx_description
1 polymer ?
#
loop_
_entity_poly.entity_id
_entity_poly.type
_entity_poly.pdbx_seq_one_letter_code
_entity_poly.pdbx_strand_id
1 'polypeptide(L)'
;MEAKKRAFGDILNANRQGKQQTPLETRTAIVAAVQGGEKHAVVAERFGVSRATVTRLLRRLEKTSTLKAEDRKGRPKLLSPRDSRRIRREVRRDYQVTRKELVYDLDLDVSATTVRRDLLAVNLRKWKAKKRIFLSKEAIDQRRTFIQHWNRKEDELVEIIFSDECTVQNNSTTPNCWVWRFTHEAYDAKFVNKATHGKADIIIMVWGGIWKGGRSKLVIMTRDELAKKKGFTSNSYCWALEEGLLPNYDGTRHFQQDNASIH
;
A
#
# COMPACT_ATOMS: atom_id res chain seq x y z
N MET A 1 -48.11 -6.86 -0.64
CA MET A 1 -47.84 -8.15 -1.29
C MET A 1 -47.75 -9.20 -0.21
N GLU A 2 -48.76 -10.05 -0.13
CA GLU A 2 -48.94 -11.03 0.95
C GLU A 2 -48.09 -12.28 0.67
N ALA A 3 -47.28 -12.69 1.65
CA ALA A 3 -46.43 -13.87 1.52
C ALA A 3 -47.31 -15.13 1.56
N LYS A 4 -47.45 -15.82 0.41
CA LYS A 4 -48.15 -17.10 0.30
C LYS A 4 -47.54 -18.12 1.28
N LYS A 5 -48.32 -18.54 2.28
CA LYS A 5 -47.94 -19.64 3.20
C LYS A 5 -47.86 -20.95 2.41
N ARG A 6 -46.73 -21.64 2.51
CA ARG A 6 -46.53 -22.97 1.90
C ARG A 6 -47.28 -24.04 2.70
N ALA A 7 -48.01 -24.92 2.03
CA ALA A 7 -48.70 -26.05 2.62
C ALA A 7 -47.80 -27.29 2.71
N PHE A 8 -48.14 -28.22 3.61
CA PHE A 8 -47.43 -29.49 3.75
C PHE A 8 -47.69 -30.34 2.49
N GLY A 9 -46.69 -30.44 1.62
CA GLY A 9 -46.80 -31.09 0.29
C GLY A 9 -46.37 -30.20 -0.88
N ASP A 10 -46.11 -28.91 -0.67
CA ASP A 10 -45.62 -28.03 -1.72
C ASP A 10 -44.22 -28.46 -2.21
N ILE A 11 -44.00 -28.45 -3.53
CA ILE A 11 -42.70 -28.72 -4.14
C ILE A 11 -41.68 -27.76 -3.52
N LEU A 12 -40.74 -28.32 -2.74
CA LEU A 12 -39.72 -27.57 -1.98
C LEU A 12 -38.82 -26.68 -2.86
N ASN A 13 -38.95 -26.79 -4.19
CA ASN A 13 -38.06 -26.24 -5.20
C ASN A 13 -38.78 -25.40 -6.28
N ALA A 14 -40.00 -24.91 -6.03
CA ALA A 14 -40.84 -24.23 -7.02
C ALA A 14 -40.23 -22.96 -7.66
N ASN A 15 -39.18 -22.37 -7.08
CA ASN A 15 -38.54 -21.13 -7.56
C ASN A 15 -37.19 -21.34 -8.27
N ARG A 16 -36.83 -22.57 -8.66
CA ARG A 16 -35.51 -22.83 -9.26
C ARG A 16 -35.45 -22.41 -10.74
N GLN A 17 -34.64 -21.38 -11.04
CA GLN A 17 -34.31 -21.02 -12.42
C GLN A 17 -33.43 -22.09 -13.09
N GLY A 18 -33.67 -22.35 -14.37
CA GLY A 18 -32.90 -23.34 -15.15
C GLY A 18 -31.40 -23.09 -15.10
N LYS A 19 -30.61 -24.18 -14.94
CA LYS A 19 -29.14 -24.25 -14.79
C LYS A 19 -28.54 -23.99 -13.39
N GLN A 20 -29.32 -23.63 -12.38
CA GLN A 20 -28.78 -23.51 -11.01
C GLN A 20 -28.53 -24.88 -10.36
N GLN A 21 -27.51 -24.99 -9.51
CA GLN A 21 -27.24 -26.22 -8.78
C GLN A 21 -28.30 -26.46 -7.69
N THR A 22 -28.68 -27.72 -7.46
CA THR A 22 -29.60 -28.07 -6.36
C THR A 22 -28.98 -27.66 -5.02
N PRO A 23 -29.68 -26.93 -4.14
CA PRO A 23 -29.17 -26.54 -2.82
C PRO A 23 -28.78 -27.76 -1.97
N LEU A 24 -27.86 -27.58 -1.00
CA LEU A 24 -27.37 -28.67 -0.16
C LEU A 24 -28.50 -29.29 0.67
N GLU A 25 -29.37 -28.48 1.26
CA GLU A 25 -30.54 -28.93 2.03
C GLU A 25 -31.46 -29.83 1.22
N THR A 26 -31.76 -29.42 -0.02
CA THR A 26 -32.57 -30.22 -0.95
C THR A 26 -31.87 -31.52 -1.34
N ARG A 27 -30.53 -31.52 -1.49
CA ARG A 27 -29.78 -32.77 -1.75
C ARG A 27 -29.85 -33.72 -0.57
N THR A 28 -29.69 -33.22 0.66
CA THR A 28 -29.80 -34.02 1.88
C THR A 28 -31.19 -34.62 2.03
N ALA A 29 -32.24 -33.84 1.79
CA ALA A 29 -33.62 -34.31 1.85
C ALA A 29 -33.93 -35.37 0.78
N ILE A 30 -33.40 -35.23 -0.43
CA ILE A 30 -33.51 -36.25 -1.50
C ILE A 30 -32.84 -37.56 -1.07
N VAL A 31 -31.65 -37.49 -0.47
CA VAL A 31 -30.91 -38.68 -0.03
C VAL A 31 -31.64 -39.38 1.12
N ALA A 32 -32.07 -38.63 2.13
CA ALA A 32 -32.81 -39.17 3.28
C ALA A 32 -34.10 -39.87 2.84
N ALA A 33 -34.82 -39.29 1.87
CA ALA A 33 -36.03 -39.88 1.30
C ALA A 33 -35.78 -41.23 0.63
N VAL A 34 -34.73 -41.32 -0.19
CA VAL A 34 -34.39 -42.57 -0.87
C VAL A 34 -33.89 -43.62 0.12
N GLN A 35 -33.08 -43.22 1.11
CA GLN A 35 -32.63 -44.11 2.19
C GLN A 35 -33.80 -44.60 3.06
N GLY A 36 -34.86 -43.80 3.20
CA GLY A 36 -36.13 -44.18 3.83
C GLY A 36 -37.01 -45.10 2.98
N GLY A 37 -36.52 -45.57 1.83
CA GLY A 37 -37.22 -46.54 0.97
C GLY A 37 -38.16 -45.93 -0.07
N GLU A 38 -38.18 -44.60 -0.23
CA GLU A 38 -39.02 -43.97 -1.25
C GLU A 38 -38.51 -44.25 -2.67
N LYS A 39 -39.44 -44.55 -3.59
CA LYS A 39 -39.11 -44.75 -5.01
C LYS A 39 -38.55 -43.46 -5.61
N HIS A 40 -37.48 -43.57 -6.42
CA HIS A 40 -36.82 -42.42 -7.05
C HIS A 40 -37.77 -41.52 -7.86
N ALA A 41 -38.83 -42.11 -8.43
CA ALA A 41 -39.88 -41.40 -9.16
C ALA A 41 -40.64 -40.40 -8.28
N VAL A 42 -41.03 -40.83 -7.10
CA VAL A 42 -41.82 -40.07 -6.12
C VAL A 42 -40.96 -38.94 -5.54
N VAL A 43 -39.71 -39.25 -5.22
CA VAL A 43 -38.71 -38.28 -4.75
C VAL A 43 -38.45 -37.22 -5.84
N ALA A 44 -38.29 -37.63 -7.09
CA ALA A 44 -38.07 -36.71 -8.21
C ALA A 44 -39.21 -35.69 -8.36
N GLU A 45 -40.45 -36.16 -8.32
CA GLU A 45 -41.65 -35.33 -8.37
C GLU A 45 -41.76 -34.38 -7.18
N ARG A 46 -41.64 -34.91 -5.95
CA ARG A 46 -41.72 -34.12 -4.70
C ARG A 46 -40.72 -32.98 -4.63
N PHE A 47 -39.49 -33.20 -5.11
CA PHE A 47 -38.42 -32.20 -5.07
C PHE A 47 -38.26 -31.39 -6.37
N GLY A 48 -39.12 -31.60 -7.37
CA GLY A 48 -39.07 -30.88 -8.65
C GLY A 48 -37.75 -31.09 -9.40
N VAL A 49 -37.20 -32.30 -9.37
CA VAL A 49 -35.94 -32.66 -10.04
C VAL A 49 -36.14 -33.84 -10.98
N SER A 50 -35.31 -33.96 -12.02
CA SER A 50 -35.35 -35.17 -12.87
C SER A 50 -34.93 -36.42 -12.09
N ARG A 51 -35.48 -37.60 -12.45
CA ARG A 51 -35.02 -38.90 -11.92
C ARG A 51 -33.52 -39.10 -12.12
N ALA A 52 -32.97 -38.64 -13.25
CA ALA A 52 -31.53 -38.68 -13.52
C ALA A 52 -30.71 -37.85 -12.51
N THR A 53 -31.25 -36.73 -12.02
CA THR A 53 -30.62 -35.93 -10.96
C THR A 53 -30.56 -36.70 -9.64
N VAL A 54 -31.63 -37.41 -9.26
CA VAL A 54 -31.68 -38.26 -8.04
C VAL A 54 -30.63 -39.36 -8.14
N THR A 55 -30.62 -40.12 -9.24
CA THR A 55 -29.63 -41.18 -9.47
C THR A 55 -28.20 -40.65 -9.47
N ARG A 56 -27.94 -39.52 -10.14
CA ARG A 56 -26.60 -38.89 -10.16
C ARG A 56 -26.16 -38.44 -8.78
N LEU A 57 -27.08 -37.94 -7.95
CA LEU A 57 -26.79 -37.52 -6.59
C LEU A 57 -26.38 -38.70 -5.71
N LEU A 58 -27.12 -39.82 -5.78
CA LEU A 58 -26.82 -41.04 -5.03
C LEU A 58 -25.49 -41.66 -5.45
N ARG A 59 -25.24 -41.80 -6.76
CA ARG A 59 -23.94 -42.28 -7.28
C ARG A 59 -22.77 -41.38 -6.85
N ARG A 60 -23.00 -40.07 -6.80
CA ARG A 60 -21.99 -39.12 -6.32
C ARG A 60 -21.74 -39.30 -4.83
N LEU A 61 -22.79 -39.45 -4.03
CA LEU A 61 -22.69 -39.69 -2.59
C LEU A 61 -21.91 -40.98 -2.30
N GLU A 62 -22.23 -42.07 -3.01
CA GLU A 62 -21.53 -43.35 -2.90
C GLU A 62 -20.04 -43.22 -3.25
N LYS A 63 -19.69 -42.45 -4.29
CA LYS A 63 -18.30 -42.28 -4.73
C LYS A 63 -17.47 -41.32 -3.89
N THR A 64 -18.08 -40.25 -3.37
CA THR A 64 -17.35 -39.11 -2.75
C THR A 64 -17.67 -38.89 -1.28
N SER A 65 -18.63 -39.64 -0.73
CA SER A 65 -19.15 -39.51 0.65
C SER A 65 -19.56 -38.07 1.02
N THR A 66 -19.86 -37.22 0.02
CA THR A 66 -20.23 -35.82 0.24
C THR A 66 -21.33 -35.35 -0.70
N LEU A 67 -22.25 -34.54 -0.16
CA LEU A 67 -23.30 -33.86 -0.91
C LEU A 67 -22.92 -32.43 -1.30
N LYS A 68 -21.80 -31.94 -0.77
CA LYS A 68 -21.27 -30.61 -1.11
C LYS A 68 -20.84 -30.59 -2.58
N ALA A 69 -21.15 -29.48 -3.24
CA ALA A 69 -20.62 -29.25 -4.57
C ALA A 69 -19.10 -29.08 -4.46
N GLU A 70 -18.36 -29.73 -5.36
CA GLU A 70 -16.94 -29.42 -5.54
C GLU A 70 -16.80 -28.03 -6.13
N ASP A 71 -15.68 -27.39 -5.79
CA ASP A 71 -15.26 -26.17 -6.43
C ASP A 71 -15.15 -26.41 -7.94
N ARG A 72 -15.82 -25.55 -8.70
CA ARG A 72 -15.73 -25.62 -10.16
C ARG A 72 -14.30 -25.30 -10.55
N LYS A 73 -13.69 -26.19 -11.35
CA LYS A 73 -12.40 -25.90 -11.98
C LYS A 73 -12.58 -24.65 -12.85
N GLY A 74 -11.95 -23.56 -12.42
CA GLY A 74 -11.94 -22.31 -13.17
C GLY A 74 -11.09 -22.43 -14.45
N ARG A 75 -11.09 -21.37 -15.25
CA ARG A 75 -10.20 -21.25 -16.40
C ARG A 75 -8.74 -21.43 -15.94
N PRO A 76 -7.93 -22.26 -16.61
CA PRO A 76 -6.50 -22.37 -16.31
C PRO A 76 -5.82 -21.00 -16.35
N LYS A 77 -4.83 -20.80 -15.49
CA LYS A 77 -4.00 -19.59 -15.52
C LYS A 77 -3.17 -19.58 -16.80
N LEU A 78 -3.03 -18.41 -17.42
CA LEU A 78 -2.20 -18.23 -18.60
C LEU A 78 -0.70 -18.35 -18.28
N LEU A 79 -0.29 -17.89 -17.08
CA LEU A 79 1.08 -18.06 -16.60
C LEU A 79 1.29 -19.47 -16.05
N SER A 80 2.39 -20.10 -16.48
CA SER A 80 2.84 -21.35 -15.90
C SER A 80 3.42 -21.14 -14.50
N PRO A 81 3.44 -22.17 -13.63
CA PRO A 81 4.14 -22.08 -12.35
C PRO A 81 5.63 -21.72 -12.47
N ARG A 82 6.26 -22.08 -13.60
CA ARG A 82 7.65 -21.73 -13.89
C ARG A 82 7.80 -20.24 -14.16
N ASP A 83 6.91 -19.66 -14.97
CA ASP A 83 6.96 -18.23 -15.30
C ASP A 83 6.65 -17.37 -14.08
N SER A 84 5.64 -17.74 -13.28
CA SER A 84 5.37 -17.06 -12.01
C SER A 84 6.60 -17.07 -11.07
N ARG A 85 7.39 -18.15 -11.05
CA ARG A 85 8.66 -18.19 -10.29
C ARG A 85 9.73 -17.29 -10.89
N ARG A 86 9.87 -17.24 -12.23
CA ARG A 86 10.81 -16.35 -12.93
C ARG A 86 10.48 -14.89 -12.65
N ILE A 87 9.22 -14.49 -12.79
CA ILE A 87 8.71 -13.14 -12.47
C ILE A 87 9.08 -12.77 -11.03
N ARG A 88 8.78 -13.64 -10.06
CA ARG A 88 9.09 -13.36 -8.65
C ARG A 88 10.59 -13.22 -8.41
N ARG A 89 11.42 -14.05 -9.04
CA ARG A 89 12.88 -13.95 -8.91
C ARG A 89 13.38 -12.62 -9.45
N GLU A 90 12.90 -12.22 -10.63
CA GLU A 90 13.32 -10.99 -11.28
C GLU A 90 12.95 -9.76 -10.46
N VAL A 91 11.71 -9.71 -9.96
CA VAL A 91 11.25 -8.66 -9.04
C VAL A 91 12.05 -8.58 -7.74
N ARG A 92 12.64 -9.70 -7.29
CA ARG A 92 13.48 -9.73 -6.08
C ARG A 92 14.95 -9.44 -6.36
N ARG A 93 15.37 -9.51 -7.63
CA ARG A 93 16.68 -9.10 -8.12
C ARG A 93 16.71 -7.59 -8.35
N ASP A 94 15.75 -7.09 -9.12
CA ASP A 94 15.52 -5.66 -9.32
C ASP A 94 14.14 -5.26 -8.77
N TYR A 95 14.16 -4.52 -7.66
CA TYR A 95 12.95 -4.05 -7.01
C TYR A 95 12.26 -2.92 -7.76
N GLN A 96 12.92 -2.26 -8.71
CA GLN A 96 12.37 -1.12 -9.45
C GLN A 96 11.78 -1.49 -10.81
N VAL A 97 12.09 -2.70 -11.30
CA VAL A 97 11.60 -3.25 -12.58
C VAL A 97 10.11 -2.98 -12.80
N THR A 98 9.78 -2.54 -14.00
CA THR A 98 8.40 -2.30 -14.43
C THR A 98 7.75 -3.59 -14.90
N ARG A 99 6.42 -3.61 -14.92
CA ARG A 99 5.69 -4.80 -15.40
C ARG A 99 5.88 -5.03 -16.89
N LYS A 100 6.18 -3.98 -17.66
CA LYS A 100 6.44 -4.08 -19.10
C LYS A 100 7.81 -4.69 -19.35
N GLU A 101 8.83 -4.23 -18.63
CA GLU A 101 10.17 -4.84 -18.62
C GLU A 101 10.09 -6.32 -18.22
N LEU A 102 9.35 -6.66 -17.15
CA LEU A 102 9.16 -8.08 -16.79
C LEU A 102 8.55 -8.94 -17.90
N VAL A 103 7.62 -8.39 -18.68
CA VAL A 103 7.01 -9.12 -19.81
C VAL A 103 8.01 -9.29 -20.94
N TYR A 104 8.77 -8.24 -21.25
CA TYR A 104 9.78 -8.22 -22.31
C TYR A 104 11.00 -9.07 -21.96
N ASP A 105 11.64 -8.83 -20.81
CA ASP A 105 12.89 -9.47 -20.38
C ASP A 105 12.73 -10.98 -20.14
N LEU A 106 11.52 -11.41 -19.76
CA LEU A 106 11.22 -12.82 -19.52
C LEU A 106 10.60 -13.52 -20.72
N ASP A 107 10.40 -12.80 -21.84
CA ASP A 107 9.77 -13.28 -23.08
C ASP A 107 8.42 -13.97 -22.80
N LEU A 108 7.49 -13.21 -22.21
CA LEU A 108 6.19 -13.71 -21.80
C LEU A 108 5.09 -13.26 -22.76
N ASP A 109 4.33 -14.20 -23.31
CA ASP A 109 3.10 -13.91 -24.08
C ASP A 109 1.91 -13.62 -23.16
N VAL A 110 2.05 -12.61 -22.29
CA VAL A 110 0.99 -12.16 -21.39
C VAL A 110 0.98 -10.65 -21.22
N SER A 111 -0.19 -10.10 -20.94
CA SER A 111 -0.29 -8.68 -20.57
C SER A 111 0.40 -8.37 -19.23
N ALA A 112 0.90 -7.14 -19.07
CA ALA A 112 1.38 -6.60 -17.79
C ALA A 112 0.33 -6.69 -16.66
N THR A 113 -0.97 -6.72 -17.00
CA THR A 113 -2.07 -6.91 -16.05
C THR A 113 -2.11 -8.34 -15.52
N THR A 114 -1.80 -9.34 -16.35
CA THR A 114 -1.67 -10.74 -15.93
C THR A 114 -0.53 -10.89 -14.92
N VAL A 115 0.63 -10.28 -15.19
CA VAL A 115 1.77 -10.23 -14.25
C VAL A 115 1.37 -9.56 -12.93
N ARG A 116 0.63 -8.45 -12.99
CA ARG A 116 0.12 -7.78 -11.77
C ARG A 116 -0.75 -8.72 -10.93
N ARG A 117 -1.68 -9.46 -11.56
CA ARG A 117 -2.58 -10.38 -10.84
C ARG A 117 -1.82 -11.54 -10.21
N ASP A 118 -0.81 -12.08 -10.90
CA ASP A 118 0.05 -13.14 -10.36
C ASP A 118 0.84 -12.68 -9.12
N LEU A 119 1.50 -11.51 -9.21
CA LEU A 119 2.24 -10.93 -8.09
C LEU A 119 1.32 -10.56 -6.91
N LEU A 120 0.12 -10.07 -7.21
CA LEU A 120 -0.87 -9.73 -6.19
C LEU A 120 -1.34 -10.97 -5.40
N ALA A 121 -1.43 -12.14 -6.05
CA ALA A 121 -1.85 -13.38 -5.41
C ALA A 121 -0.88 -13.84 -4.30
N VAL A 122 0.37 -13.37 -4.31
CA VAL A 122 1.36 -13.60 -3.25
C VAL A 122 1.60 -12.36 -2.38
N ASN A 123 0.73 -11.34 -2.45
CA ASN A 123 0.86 -10.07 -1.73
C ASN A 123 2.08 -9.23 -2.10
N LEU A 124 2.70 -9.46 -3.26
CA LEU A 124 3.79 -8.64 -3.76
C LEU A 124 3.23 -7.50 -4.61
N ARG A 125 3.47 -6.26 -4.19
CA ARG A 125 2.92 -5.06 -4.82
C ARG A 125 4.00 -4.02 -5.03
N LYS A 126 3.75 -3.11 -5.98
CA LYS A 126 4.58 -1.93 -6.19
C LYS A 126 4.10 -0.81 -5.26
N TRP A 127 5.01 -0.27 -4.47
CA TRP A 127 4.76 0.79 -3.50
C TRP A 127 5.71 1.96 -3.74
N LYS A 128 5.31 3.19 -3.38
CA LYS A 128 6.28 4.29 -3.29
C LYS A 128 7.31 3.95 -2.20
N ALA A 129 8.59 4.17 -2.50
CA ALA A 129 9.66 4.02 -1.51
C ALA A 129 9.43 5.02 -0.36
N LYS A 130 9.59 4.57 0.89
CA LYS A 130 9.42 5.45 2.05
C LYS A 130 10.71 6.23 2.32
N LYS A 131 10.56 7.47 2.82
CA LYS A 131 11.67 8.17 3.47
C LYS A 131 11.80 7.63 4.89
N ARG A 132 13.02 7.29 5.31
CA ARG A 132 13.36 6.86 6.66
C ARG A 132 14.57 7.67 7.11
N ILE A 133 14.39 8.51 8.12
CA ILE A 133 15.55 9.16 8.76
C ILE A 133 16.29 8.07 9.54
N PHE A 134 17.58 7.89 9.23
CA PHE A 134 18.42 7.01 10.03
C PHE A 134 18.73 7.72 11.35
N LEU A 135 18.49 7.04 12.46
CA LEU A 135 18.80 7.56 13.79
C LEU A 135 19.95 6.70 14.34
N SER A 136 21.11 7.32 14.54
CA SER A 136 22.19 6.72 15.33
C SER A 136 21.77 6.64 16.79
N LYS A 137 22.47 5.81 17.58
CA LYS A 137 22.24 5.75 19.04
C LYS A 137 22.39 7.12 19.68
N GLU A 138 23.45 7.83 19.31
CA GLU A 138 23.72 9.20 19.75
C GLU A 138 22.58 10.17 19.40
N ALA A 139 22.07 10.13 18.15
CA ALA A 139 20.96 10.98 17.75
C ALA A 139 19.67 10.65 18.53
N ILE A 140 19.46 9.39 18.92
CA ILE A 140 18.33 9.00 19.77
C ILE A 140 18.49 9.62 21.16
N ASP A 141 19.68 9.55 21.74
CA ASP A 141 19.95 10.07 23.08
C ASP A 141 19.83 11.61 23.12
N GLN A 142 20.40 12.31 22.13
CA GLN A 142 20.24 13.77 21.99
C GLN A 142 18.77 14.17 21.87
N ARG A 143 17.97 13.45 21.06
CA ARG A 143 16.53 13.70 20.94
C ARG A 143 15.79 13.44 22.25
N ARG A 144 16.18 12.42 23.02
CA ARG A 144 15.60 12.15 24.35
C ARG A 144 15.90 13.29 25.32
N THR A 145 17.14 13.75 25.38
CA THR A 145 17.55 14.88 26.23
C THR A 145 16.79 16.15 25.83
N PHE A 146 16.66 16.44 24.53
CA PHE A 146 15.89 17.58 24.03
C PHE A 146 14.42 17.51 24.50
N ILE A 147 13.76 16.37 24.32
CA ILE A 147 12.37 16.19 24.76
C ILE A 147 12.24 16.34 26.28
N GLN A 148 13.17 15.75 27.05
CA GLN A 148 13.15 15.86 28.51
C GLN A 148 13.33 17.30 29.00
N HIS A 149 14.16 18.10 28.32
CA HIS A 149 14.38 19.50 28.66
C HIS A 149 13.11 20.35 28.47
N TRP A 150 12.41 20.16 27.36
CA TRP A 150 11.20 20.92 27.02
C TRP A 150 9.92 20.36 27.65
N ASN A 151 10.00 19.18 28.27
CA ASN A 151 8.87 18.60 28.97
C ASN A 151 8.39 19.56 30.08
N ARG A 152 7.10 19.88 30.09
CA ARG A 152 6.48 20.88 30.99
C ARG A 152 6.94 22.33 30.81
N LYS A 153 7.61 22.66 29.69
CA LYS A 153 7.96 24.04 29.29
C LYS A 153 7.29 24.41 27.96
N GLU A 154 6.06 23.96 27.76
CA GLU A 154 5.34 24.09 26.50
C GLU A 154 5.05 25.55 26.17
N ASP A 155 4.73 26.37 27.17
CA ASP A 155 4.47 27.80 27.00
C ASP A 155 5.72 28.53 26.47
N GLU A 156 6.90 28.25 27.03
CA GLU A 156 8.18 28.78 26.54
C GLU A 156 8.49 28.29 25.12
N LEU A 157 8.23 27.00 24.84
CA LEU A 157 8.47 26.38 23.53
C LEU A 157 7.62 27.01 22.41
N VAL A 158 6.38 27.40 22.74
CA VAL A 158 5.45 28.03 21.80
C VAL A 158 5.89 29.47 21.46
N GLU A 159 6.60 30.14 22.36
CA GLU A 159 7.10 31.49 22.14
C GLU A 159 8.43 31.52 21.36
N ILE A 160 9.02 30.38 21.02
CA ILE A 160 10.26 30.29 20.23
C ILE A 160 10.02 30.72 18.77
N ILE A 161 11.03 31.38 18.19
CA ILE A 161 11.14 31.57 16.74
C ILE A 161 11.85 30.37 16.13
N PHE A 162 11.15 29.58 15.34
CA PHE A 162 11.72 28.47 14.58
C PHE A 162 12.14 28.94 13.20
N SER A 163 13.33 28.55 12.76
CA SER A 163 13.83 28.85 11.41
C SER A 163 14.35 27.61 10.71
N ASP A 164 14.35 27.65 9.39
CA ASP A 164 14.90 26.60 8.53
C ASP A 164 15.23 27.17 7.14
N GLU A 165 16.16 26.52 6.45
CA GLU A 165 16.46 26.76 5.04
C GLU A 165 15.80 25.69 4.17
N CYS A 166 15.04 26.12 3.18
CA CYS A 166 14.41 25.24 2.22
C CYS A 166 15.01 25.42 0.83
N THR A 167 15.33 24.28 0.20
CA THR A 167 15.67 24.26 -1.23
C THR A 167 14.41 24.18 -2.08
N VAL A 168 14.14 25.25 -2.84
CA VAL A 168 13.11 25.27 -3.88
C VAL A 168 13.77 24.91 -5.21
N GLN A 169 13.27 23.85 -5.84
CA GLN A 169 13.82 23.31 -7.07
C GLN A 169 12.72 22.92 -8.05
N ASN A 170 12.97 23.05 -9.35
CA ASN A 170 12.00 22.72 -10.39
C ASN A 170 11.72 21.20 -10.48
N ASN A 171 12.71 20.37 -10.18
CA ASN A 171 12.61 18.92 -10.12
C ASN A 171 12.84 18.43 -8.69
N SER A 172 11.86 17.72 -8.13
CA SER A 172 11.95 17.20 -6.75
C SER A 172 12.97 16.07 -6.63
N THR A 173 13.89 16.16 -5.66
CA THR A 173 14.80 15.06 -5.25
C THR A 173 14.09 13.96 -4.47
N THR A 174 12.79 14.12 -4.17
CA THR A 174 12.02 13.13 -3.41
C THR A 174 12.03 11.79 -4.14
N PRO A 175 12.12 10.65 -3.43
CA PRO A 175 11.96 9.31 -3.97
C PRO A 175 10.63 9.12 -4.73
N ASN A 176 10.54 9.58 -5.98
CA ASN A 176 9.44 9.23 -6.89
C ASN A 176 9.63 7.81 -7.47
N CYS A 177 10.50 7.01 -6.85
CA CYS A 177 10.72 5.65 -7.26
C CYS A 177 9.68 4.72 -6.61
N TRP A 178 9.30 3.72 -7.39
CA TRP A 178 8.35 2.70 -7.01
C TRP A 178 9.10 1.38 -6.86
N VAL A 179 8.98 0.74 -5.70
CA VAL A 179 9.66 -0.52 -5.38
C VAL A 179 8.67 -1.64 -5.16
N TRP A 180 9.02 -2.84 -5.60
CA TRP A 180 8.31 -4.06 -5.28
C TRP A 180 8.70 -4.56 -3.90
N ARG A 181 7.71 -4.68 -3.02
CA ARG A 181 7.92 -5.18 -1.66
C ARG A 181 6.66 -5.78 -1.07
N PHE A 182 6.83 -6.60 -0.03
CA PHE A 182 5.72 -6.99 0.83
C PHE A 182 5.34 -5.82 1.75
N THR A 183 4.17 -5.94 2.38
CA THR A 183 3.63 -4.94 3.30
C THR A 183 4.56 -4.70 4.50
N HIS A 184 5.07 -5.78 5.11
CA HIS A 184 5.95 -5.74 6.28
C HIS A 184 7.35 -5.18 5.99
N GLU A 185 7.83 -5.25 4.76
CA GLU A 185 9.17 -4.76 4.37
C GLU A 185 9.22 -3.22 4.19
N ALA A 186 8.22 -2.47 4.68
CA ALA A 186 8.08 -1.05 4.37
C ALA A 186 9.27 -0.16 4.76
N TYR A 187 10.03 -0.58 5.77
CA TYR A 187 11.11 0.20 6.37
C TYR A 187 12.48 -0.49 6.24
N ASP A 188 12.57 -1.58 5.47
CA ASP A 188 13.85 -2.23 5.21
C ASP A 188 14.77 -1.28 4.46
N ALA A 189 16.07 -1.30 4.80
CA ALA A 189 17.09 -0.43 4.22
C ALA A 189 17.11 -0.45 2.68
N LYS A 190 16.86 -1.61 2.07
CA LYS A 190 16.79 -1.82 0.61
C LYS A 190 15.65 -1.07 -0.09
N PHE A 191 14.58 -0.68 0.63
CA PHE A 191 13.36 -0.10 0.06
C PHE A 191 13.11 1.36 0.46
N VAL A 192 13.95 1.92 1.34
CA VAL A 192 13.82 3.30 1.84
C VAL A 192 14.87 4.21 1.23
N ASN A 193 14.60 5.53 1.26
CA ASN A 193 15.55 6.58 0.86
C ASN A 193 16.13 6.44 -0.55
N LYS A 194 15.39 5.83 -1.47
CA LYS A 194 15.81 5.68 -2.87
C LYS A 194 15.69 7.01 -3.60
N ALA A 195 16.79 7.74 -3.73
CA ALA A 195 16.81 8.98 -4.49
C ALA A 195 16.62 8.72 -5.99
N THR A 196 15.97 9.66 -6.67
CA THR A 196 16.04 9.74 -8.14
C THR A 196 17.11 10.80 -8.43
N HIS A 197 18.22 10.40 -9.06
CA HIS A 197 19.29 11.33 -9.42
C HIS A 197 18.90 12.13 -10.67
N GLY A 198 17.98 13.08 -10.51
CA GLY A 198 17.79 14.17 -11.45
C GLY A 198 18.55 15.38 -10.94
N LYS A 199 19.46 15.96 -11.74
CA LYS A 199 19.99 17.30 -11.43
C LYS A 199 18.87 18.29 -11.71
N ALA A 200 18.48 19.07 -10.71
CA ALA A 200 17.58 20.20 -10.93
C ALA A 200 18.36 21.31 -11.65
N ASP A 201 17.77 21.88 -12.69
CA ASP A 201 18.41 22.95 -13.47
C ASP A 201 18.38 24.29 -12.73
N ILE A 202 17.35 24.48 -11.88
CA ILE A 202 17.18 25.68 -11.05
C ILE A 202 17.01 25.25 -9.60
N ILE A 203 17.89 25.78 -8.74
CA ILE A 203 17.93 25.52 -7.30
C ILE A 203 18.05 26.86 -6.58
N ILE A 204 17.02 27.22 -5.82
CA ILE A 204 16.97 28.45 -5.01
C ILE A 204 16.92 28.03 -3.53
N MET A 205 17.77 28.63 -2.70
CA MET A 205 17.72 28.44 -1.26
C MET A 205 16.93 29.59 -0.63
N VAL A 206 16.00 29.26 0.24
CA VAL A 206 15.14 30.23 0.89
C VAL A 206 15.22 30.01 2.39
N TRP A 207 15.55 31.07 3.13
CA TRP A 207 15.47 31.10 4.57
C TRP A 207 14.11 31.66 5.02
N GLY A 208 13.57 31.12 6.12
CA GLY A 208 12.38 31.67 6.75
C GLY A 208 12.27 31.31 8.22
N GLY A 209 11.64 32.19 8.99
CA GLY A 209 11.29 32.01 10.39
C GLY A 209 9.78 32.03 10.62
N ILE A 210 9.31 31.22 11.56
CA ILE A 210 7.91 31.17 11.99
C ILE A 210 7.82 31.21 13.51
N TRP A 211 6.74 31.78 14.02
CA TRP A 211 6.47 31.82 15.46
C TRP A 211 4.97 31.96 15.72
N LYS A 212 4.56 31.84 16.98
CA LYS A 212 3.17 32.08 17.38
C LYS A 212 2.71 33.48 16.96
N GLY A 213 1.74 33.54 16.04
CA GLY A 213 1.14 34.79 15.58
C GLY A 213 1.91 35.52 14.47
N GLY A 214 2.98 34.95 13.91
CA GLY A 214 3.73 35.62 12.85
C GLY A 214 4.73 34.76 12.09
N ARG A 215 5.38 35.39 11.12
CA ARG A 215 6.44 34.81 10.29
C ARG A 215 7.35 35.90 9.75
N SER A 216 8.58 35.54 9.40
CA SER A 216 9.51 36.45 8.74
C SER A 216 9.13 36.66 7.27
N LYS A 217 9.83 37.59 6.63
CA LYS A 217 9.96 37.57 5.16
C LYS A 217 10.73 36.31 4.76
N LEU A 218 10.39 35.77 3.58
CA LEU A 218 11.19 34.72 2.95
C LEU A 218 12.40 35.38 2.30
N VAL A 219 13.60 34.99 2.74
CA VAL A 219 14.85 35.55 2.24
C VAL A 219 15.46 34.58 1.23
N ILE A 220 15.57 35.03 -0.02
CA ILE A 220 16.24 34.26 -1.07
C ILE A 220 17.76 34.40 -0.84
N MET A 221 18.40 33.32 -0.39
CA MET A 221 19.82 33.35 -0.08
C MET A 221 20.67 33.37 -1.34
N THR A 222 21.70 34.23 -1.34
CA THR A 222 22.72 34.28 -2.39
C THR A 222 23.94 33.47 -1.99
N ARG A 223 24.55 32.80 -2.98
CA ARG A 223 25.80 32.06 -2.79
C ARG A 223 26.94 33.04 -2.56
N ASP A 224 27.88 32.65 -1.71
CA ASP A 224 29.11 33.40 -1.49
C ASP A 224 30.07 33.15 -2.67
N GLU A 225 30.31 34.20 -3.46
CA GLU A 225 31.19 34.13 -4.64
C GLU A 225 32.66 33.90 -4.26
N LEU A 226 33.05 34.30 -3.05
CA LEU A 226 34.41 34.16 -2.53
C LEU A 226 34.67 32.76 -1.95
N ALA A 227 33.62 31.96 -1.74
CA ALA A 227 33.76 30.60 -1.24
C ALA A 227 34.37 29.68 -2.31
N LYS A 228 35.36 28.85 -1.91
CA LYS A 228 36.07 27.89 -2.80
C LYS A 228 35.14 26.97 -3.61
N LYS A 229 33.92 26.70 -3.11
CA LYS A 229 32.90 25.84 -3.75
C LYS A 229 31.68 26.61 -4.25
N LYS A 230 31.69 27.95 -4.21
CA LYS A 230 30.54 28.83 -4.53
C LYS A 230 29.24 28.36 -3.84
N GLY A 231 29.35 28.07 -2.54
CA GLY A 231 28.26 27.56 -1.71
C GLY A 231 27.67 28.64 -0.80
N PHE A 232 26.81 28.24 0.12
CA PHE A 232 26.37 29.09 1.23
C PHE A 232 27.41 29.02 2.34
N THR A 233 27.75 30.17 2.91
CA THR A 233 28.69 30.32 4.03
C THR A 233 27.99 30.98 5.21
N SER A 234 28.67 31.07 6.35
CA SER A 234 28.18 31.85 7.49
C SER A 234 27.88 33.30 7.11
N ASN A 235 28.58 33.90 6.13
CA ASN A 235 28.26 35.25 5.64
C ASN A 235 26.89 35.30 4.95
N SER A 236 26.61 34.34 4.07
CA SER A 236 25.29 34.21 3.44
C SER A 236 24.18 34.02 4.49
N TYR A 237 24.50 33.34 5.58
CA TYR A 237 23.59 33.10 6.68
C TYR A 237 23.34 34.34 7.53
N CYS A 238 24.40 35.05 7.93
CA CYS A 238 24.29 36.33 8.62
C CYS A 238 23.41 37.32 7.85
N TRP A 239 23.61 37.44 6.53
CA TRP A 239 22.76 38.27 5.69
C TRP A 239 21.28 37.84 5.71
N ALA A 240 21.01 36.52 5.71
CA ALA A 240 19.64 36.02 5.83
C ALA A 240 19.00 36.37 7.19
N LEU A 241 19.77 36.30 8.28
CA LEU A 241 19.32 36.72 9.60
C LEU A 241 19.09 38.24 9.67
N GLU A 242 19.96 39.04 9.07
CA GLU A 242 19.83 40.50 9.01
C GLU A 242 18.55 40.93 8.30
N GLU A 243 18.25 40.34 7.14
CA GLU A 243 17.06 40.66 6.36
C GLU A 243 15.77 40.05 6.94
N GLY A 244 15.88 38.87 7.54
CA GLY A 244 14.75 38.04 7.89
C GLY A 244 14.40 38.06 9.38
N LEU A 245 15.39 37.81 10.24
CA LEU A 245 15.21 37.65 11.69
C LEU A 245 15.21 39.01 12.41
N LEU A 246 16.27 39.81 12.22
CA LEU A 246 16.49 41.04 13.00
C LEU A 246 15.32 42.03 12.97
N PRO A 247 14.56 42.22 11.87
CA PRO A 247 13.40 43.10 11.87
C PRO A 247 12.27 42.67 12.81
N ASN A 248 12.28 41.41 13.24
CA ASN A 248 11.24 40.79 14.05
C ASN A 248 11.77 40.27 15.40
N TYR A 249 13.06 40.50 15.70
CA TYR A 249 13.74 39.94 16.86
C TYR A 249 14.26 41.03 17.78
N ASP A 250 13.74 41.03 19.01
CA ASP A 250 14.06 42.01 20.06
C ASP A 250 15.09 41.50 21.07
N GLY A 251 15.66 40.31 20.85
CA GLY A 251 16.63 39.69 21.76
C GLY A 251 16.01 38.98 22.97
N THR A 252 14.69 38.99 23.14
CA THR A 252 14.03 38.42 24.34
C THR A 252 13.57 36.99 24.12
N ARG A 253 13.28 36.62 22.88
CA ARG A 253 12.76 35.30 22.52
C ARG A 253 13.89 34.31 22.28
N HIS A 254 13.62 33.03 22.51
CA HIS A 254 14.50 31.98 22.02
C HIS A 254 14.42 31.92 20.49
N PHE A 255 15.59 31.74 19.88
CA PHE A 255 15.73 31.50 18.45
C PHE A 255 16.24 30.08 18.22
N GLN A 256 15.56 29.33 17.36
CA GLN A 256 15.91 27.96 17.02
C GLN A 256 16.30 27.85 15.54
N GLN A 257 17.44 27.21 15.32
CA GLN A 257 17.99 26.81 14.03
C GLN A 257 18.58 25.39 14.18
N ASP A 258 18.88 24.73 13.06
CA ASP A 258 19.52 23.40 13.11
C ASP A 258 21.02 23.50 13.46
N ASN A 259 21.76 22.38 13.45
CA ASN A 259 23.19 22.36 13.77
C ASN A 259 24.08 22.31 12.50
N ALA A 260 23.64 22.92 11.40
CA ALA A 260 24.45 23.04 10.19
C ALA A 260 25.76 23.79 10.50
N SER A 261 26.83 23.43 9.79
CA SER A 261 28.16 24.01 10.04
C SER A 261 28.29 25.50 9.70
N ILE A 262 27.27 26.09 9.06
CA ILE A 262 27.25 27.50 8.69
C ILE A 262 26.58 28.39 9.74
N HIS A 263 25.86 27.77 10.69
CA HIS A 263 25.14 28.41 11.78
C HIS A 263 26.07 28.89 12.90
#